data_AF-A0A3L7QUX5-F1
#
_entry.id   AF-A0A3L7QUX5-F1
#
_cell.length_a   1.000
_cell.length_b   1.000
_cell.length_c   1.000
_cell.angle_alpha   90.00
_cell.angle_beta   90.00
_cell.angle_gamma   90.00
#
_symmetry.space_group_name_H-M   'P 1'
#
loop_
_entity.id
_entity.type
_entity.pdbx_description
1 polymer ?
#
loop_
_entity_poly.entity_id
_entity_poly.type
_entity_poly.pdbx_seq_one_letter_code
_entity_poly.pdbx_strand_id
1 'polypeptide(L)'
;MARQNNDDLFQSSTMTFGEHLEELRSCLMRASAGLFFGVLIGFFVARPVVHLIEQPLRRALGNYYIERSLEAFDEWKPRVANGPALPYTRFEVEDAVERYGMSFDLREIHTDRILKPIPHSDAGLQEGVPTPFDPATLAPVLLWQPLSRDSRVSITTLSAQEAFGIYVKAALLVGVVLAGPWIIYQLWTFVAAGLYPHEKHWVHLFLPISTGLFLAGVGLAFFFVFDFVLQYLLAFNEWLGLDPDPRISEWLGFVLILPIGFGLGFQLPLVMLFLERVGIFDVETYATGWRVAVIVIFVVSAILTPADPYSLLFLALPLCVLYFGGLGICRWFPRDASENSRSLSTRKAT
;
A
#
# COMPACT_ATOMS: atom_id res chain seq x y z
N MET A 1 -25.81 22.82 66.84
CA MET A 1 -24.87 23.70 66.12
C MET A 1 -23.49 23.06 66.19
N ALA A 2 -23.01 22.45 65.11
CA ALA A 2 -21.59 22.30 64.75
C ALA A 2 -21.45 21.31 63.56
N ARG A 3 -21.37 21.92 62.37
CA ARG A 3 -20.67 21.53 61.13
C ARG A 3 -20.53 20.04 60.79
N GLN A 4 -21.29 19.67 59.75
CA GLN A 4 -20.81 18.78 58.68
C GLN A 4 -19.41 19.22 58.22
N ASN A 5 -18.37 18.44 58.52
CA ASN A 5 -17.26 18.31 57.59
C ASN A 5 -17.65 17.19 56.64
N ASN A 6 -18.30 17.59 55.55
CA ASN A 6 -18.50 16.77 54.38
C ASN A 6 -17.18 16.81 53.58
N ASP A 7 -16.12 16.33 54.22
CA ASP A 7 -14.93 15.88 53.53
C ASP A 7 -15.32 14.53 52.89
N ASP A 8 -14.97 14.34 51.62
CA ASP A 8 -15.18 13.10 50.83
C ASP A 8 -16.44 12.98 49.96
N LEU A 9 -16.64 13.92 49.03
CA LEU A 9 -17.51 13.71 47.85
C LEU A 9 -16.76 13.72 46.50
N PHE A 10 -15.46 14.01 46.49
CA PHE A 10 -14.65 14.07 45.28
C PHE A 10 -13.38 13.17 45.30
N GLN A 11 -13.22 12.29 46.31
CA GLN A 11 -12.07 11.38 46.45
C GLN A 11 -12.30 9.99 45.85
N SER A 12 -12.98 9.87 44.69
CA SER A 12 -13.03 8.60 43.96
C SER A 12 -12.73 8.76 42.47
N SER A 13 -11.42 8.86 42.20
CA SER A 13 -10.73 8.17 41.10
C SER A 13 -11.26 8.35 39.67
N THR A 14 -11.55 9.57 39.28
CA THR A 14 -11.43 10.00 37.87
C THR A 14 -10.45 11.17 37.84
N MET A 15 -9.44 11.11 36.97
CA MET A 15 -8.49 12.22 36.80
C MET A 15 -9.29 13.51 36.56
N THR A 16 -8.85 14.60 37.16
CA THR A 16 -9.43 15.91 36.84
C THR A 16 -9.20 16.21 35.35
N PHE A 17 -10.08 16.99 34.71
CA PHE A 17 -9.92 17.33 33.29
C PHE A 17 -8.53 17.95 32.99
N GLY A 18 -7.97 18.72 33.94
CA GLY A 18 -6.62 19.25 33.86
C GLY A 18 -5.53 18.16 33.88
N GLU A 19 -5.66 17.15 34.74
CA GLU A 19 -4.74 16.00 34.78
C GLU A 19 -4.81 15.17 33.50
N HIS A 20 -6.01 14.99 32.92
CA HIS A 20 -6.15 14.29 31.64
C HIS A 20 -5.50 15.04 30.47
N LEU A 21 -5.57 16.38 30.47
CA LEU A 21 -4.85 17.21 29.49
C LEU A 21 -3.34 17.15 29.67
N GLU A 22 -2.84 17.09 30.91
CA GLU A 22 -1.42 16.93 31.17
C GLU A 22 -0.92 15.55 30.70
N GLU A 23 -1.73 14.51 30.92
CA GLU A 23 -1.44 13.17 30.42
C GLU A 23 -1.45 13.11 28.89
N LEU A 24 -2.41 13.77 28.23
CA LEU A 24 -2.46 13.90 26.77
C LEU A 24 -1.17 14.53 26.24
N ARG A 25 -0.75 15.65 26.83
CA ARG A 25 0.47 16.36 26.43
C ARG A 25 1.71 15.49 26.64
N SER A 26 1.83 14.84 27.79
CA SER A 26 2.94 13.95 28.11
C SER A 26 3.01 12.78 27.11
N CYS A 27 1.88 12.14 26.83
CA CYS A 27 1.78 11.06 25.84
C CYS A 27 2.15 11.54 24.44
N LEU A 28 1.65 12.71 24.03
CA LEU A 28 1.97 13.31 22.73
C LEU A 28 3.47 13.61 22.60
N MET A 29 4.10 14.17 23.64
CA MET A 29 5.54 14.44 23.64
C MET A 29 6.36 13.15 23.55
N ARG A 30 6.00 12.11 24.32
CA ARG A 30 6.69 10.81 24.29
C ARG A 30 6.49 10.09 22.96
N ALA A 31 5.29 10.13 22.39
CA ALA A 31 5.00 9.58 21.07
C ALA A 31 5.79 10.31 19.98
N SER A 32 5.87 11.64 20.05
CA SER A 32 6.66 12.46 19.12
C SER A 32 8.15 12.19 19.24
N ALA A 33 8.68 12.01 20.45
CA ALA A 33 10.07 11.63 20.66
C ALA A 33 10.35 10.23 20.07
N GLY A 34 9.46 9.26 20.30
CA GLY A 34 9.57 7.93 19.70
C GLY A 34 9.52 7.96 18.18
N LEU A 35 8.63 8.77 17.59
CA LEU A 35 8.59 9.01 16.15
C LEU A 35 9.90 9.62 15.64
N PHE A 36 10.46 10.62 16.34
CA PHE A 36 11.74 11.22 15.98
C PHE A 36 12.88 10.19 15.98
N PHE A 37 12.99 9.35 17.02
CA PHE A 37 13.97 8.27 17.04
C PHE A 37 13.70 7.21 15.97
N GLY A 38 12.45 6.86 15.73
CA GLY A 38 12.04 5.95 14.66
C GLY A 38 12.49 6.47 13.31
N VAL A 39 12.25 7.75 13.02
CA VAL A 39 12.69 8.41 11.78
C VAL A 39 14.22 8.46 11.68
N LEU A 40 14.94 8.77 12.77
CA LEU A 40 16.40 8.72 12.78
C LEU A 40 16.92 7.32 12.43
N ILE A 41 16.35 6.26 13.02
CA ILE A 41 16.68 4.87 12.65
C ILE A 41 16.29 4.60 11.20
N GLY A 42 15.13 5.09 10.76
CA GLY A 42 14.65 5.01 9.38
C GLY A 42 15.67 5.57 8.38
N PHE A 43 16.37 6.65 8.70
CA PHE A 43 17.45 7.17 7.86
C PHE A 43 18.61 6.18 7.69
N PHE A 44 18.97 5.38 8.69
CA PHE A 44 20.00 4.33 8.53
C PHE A 44 19.51 3.15 7.70
N VAL A 45 18.20 2.85 7.74
CA VAL A 45 17.59 1.66 7.11
C VAL A 45 16.92 1.99 5.76
N ALA A 46 16.85 3.26 5.36
CA ALA A 46 16.11 3.68 4.17
C ALA A 46 16.64 3.08 2.86
N ARG A 47 17.96 2.87 2.72
CA ARG A 47 18.55 2.33 1.48
C ARG A 47 18.00 0.95 1.09
N PRO A 48 18.07 -0.10 1.94
CA PRO A 48 17.49 -1.40 1.61
C PRO A 48 15.98 -1.32 1.44
N VAL A 49 15.32 -0.40 2.14
CA VAL A 49 13.86 -0.23 2.03
C VAL A 49 13.46 0.34 0.68
N VAL A 50 14.20 1.30 0.12
CA VAL A 50 13.93 1.80 -1.24
C VAL A 50 13.94 0.63 -2.23
N HIS A 51 14.93 -0.25 -2.15
CA HIS A 51 14.97 -1.43 -3.02
C HIS A 51 13.76 -2.35 -2.80
N LEU A 52 13.36 -2.56 -1.56
CA LEU A 52 12.18 -3.35 -1.22
C LEU A 52 10.90 -2.71 -1.80
N ILE A 53 10.74 -1.39 -1.67
CA ILE A 53 9.62 -0.60 -2.21
C ILE A 53 9.56 -0.67 -3.74
N GLU A 54 10.70 -0.71 -4.42
CA GLU A 54 10.76 -0.81 -5.89
C GLU A 54 10.31 -2.18 -6.42
N GLN A 55 10.42 -3.25 -5.62
CA GLN A 55 10.20 -4.61 -6.09
C GLN A 55 8.77 -4.87 -6.61
N PRO A 56 7.68 -4.52 -5.90
CA PRO A 56 6.32 -4.71 -6.40
C PRO A 56 6.13 -4.06 -7.78
N LEU A 57 6.61 -2.82 -7.94
CA LEU A 57 6.52 -2.09 -9.21
C LEU A 57 7.32 -2.78 -10.32
N ARG A 58 8.56 -3.18 -10.07
CA ARG A 58 9.40 -3.89 -11.06
C ARG A 58 8.79 -5.23 -11.47
N ARG A 59 8.23 -5.98 -10.53
CA ARG A 59 7.55 -7.25 -10.81
C ARG A 59 6.31 -7.04 -11.67
N ALA A 60 5.46 -6.07 -11.30
CA ALA A 60 4.25 -5.75 -12.05
C ALA A 60 4.56 -5.30 -13.48
N LEU A 61 5.54 -4.42 -13.67
CA LEU A 61 5.99 -3.99 -15.01
C LEU A 61 6.60 -5.14 -15.81
N GLY A 62 7.43 -5.97 -15.16
CA GLY A 62 8.05 -7.10 -15.82
C GLY A 62 7.01 -8.07 -16.37
N ASN A 63 6.03 -8.43 -15.54
CA ASN A 63 4.92 -9.29 -15.96
C ASN A 63 4.13 -8.65 -17.11
N TYR A 64 3.78 -7.37 -16.98
CA TYR A 64 3.05 -6.63 -18.00
C TYR A 64 3.75 -6.63 -19.37
N TYR A 65 5.04 -6.26 -19.42
CA TYR A 65 5.77 -6.21 -20.69
C TYR A 65 6.05 -7.60 -21.27
N ILE A 66 6.24 -8.61 -20.43
CA ILE A 66 6.38 -10.00 -20.88
C ILE A 66 5.07 -10.45 -21.54
N GLU A 67 3.94 -10.27 -20.86
CA GLU A 67 2.61 -10.67 -21.37
C GLU A 67 2.31 -9.98 -22.70
N ARG A 68 2.54 -8.66 -22.78
CA ARG A 68 2.37 -7.91 -24.02
C ARG A 68 3.32 -8.34 -25.14
N SER A 69 4.59 -8.65 -24.84
CA SER A 69 5.53 -9.16 -25.85
C SER A 69 5.13 -10.55 -26.35
N LEU A 70 4.57 -11.38 -25.48
CA LEU A 70 4.03 -12.70 -25.81
C LEU A 70 2.77 -12.59 -26.68
N GLU A 71 1.85 -11.69 -26.38
CA GLU A 71 0.69 -11.42 -27.23
C GLU A 71 1.12 -10.92 -28.61
N ALA A 72 2.04 -9.96 -28.67
CA ALA A 72 2.59 -9.45 -29.93
C ALA A 72 3.26 -10.55 -30.75
N PHE A 73 3.86 -11.55 -30.10
CA PHE A 73 4.44 -12.72 -30.76
C PHE A 73 3.35 -13.64 -31.36
N ASP A 74 2.28 -13.92 -30.61
CA ASP A 74 1.20 -14.81 -31.05
C ASP A 74 0.35 -14.21 -32.16
N GLU A 75 0.12 -12.90 -32.11
CA GLU A 75 -0.67 -12.18 -33.11
C GLU A 75 0.12 -11.87 -34.38
N TRP A 76 1.45 -12.01 -34.34
CA TRP A 76 2.30 -11.62 -35.47
C TRP A 76 1.97 -12.46 -36.71
N LYS A 77 1.83 -11.75 -37.83
CA LYS A 77 1.60 -12.35 -39.15
C LYS A 77 2.56 -11.74 -40.17
N PRO A 78 3.06 -12.55 -41.12
CA PRO A 78 3.89 -12.02 -42.18
C PRO A 78 3.12 -10.99 -43.01
N ARG A 79 3.80 -9.90 -43.39
CA ARG A 79 3.20 -8.81 -44.18
C ARG A 79 2.78 -9.23 -45.60
N VAL A 80 3.36 -10.31 -46.10
CA VAL A 80 3.12 -10.87 -47.44
C VAL A 80 2.74 -12.35 -47.32
N ALA A 81 1.93 -12.86 -48.26
CA ALA A 81 1.32 -14.19 -48.17
C ALA A 81 2.32 -15.37 -48.02
N ASN A 82 3.56 -15.20 -48.48
CA ASN A 82 4.65 -16.18 -48.34
C ASN A 82 5.86 -15.55 -47.61
N GLY A 83 5.60 -14.70 -46.62
CA GLY A 83 6.65 -14.03 -45.85
C GLY A 83 7.42 -14.99 -44.94
N PRO A 84 8.51 -14.50 -44.31
CA PRO A 84 9.29 -15.29 -43.37
C PRO A 84 8.44 -15.75 -42.18
N ALA A 85 8.79 -16.88 -41.57
CA ALA A 85 8.22 -17.32 -40.30
C ALA A 85 8.95 -16.65 -39.12
N LEU A 86 8.36 -16.71 -37.92
CA LEU A 86 9.06 -16.30 -36.70
C LEU A 86 10.28 -17.21 -36.47
N PRO A 87 11.41 -16.66 -36.00
CA PRO A 87 12.65 -17.43 -35.85
C PRO A 87 12.69 -18.35 -34.62
N TYR A 88 11.72 -18.22 -33.71
CA TYR A 88 11.59 -19.05 -32.50
C TYR A 88 10.20 -19.66 -32.45
N THR A 89 10.08 -20.81 -31.78
CA THR A 89 8.80 -21.38 -31.38
C THR A 89 8.28 -20.74 -30.09
N ARG A 90 6.97 -20.84 -29.84
CA ARG A 90 6.36 -20.34 -28.60
C ARG A 90 7.00 -20.95 -27.34
N PHE A 91 7.28 -22.25 -27.38
CA PHE A 91 7.94 -22.95 -26.27
C PHE A 91 9.35 -22.44 -25.98
N GLU A 92 10.15 -22.15 -27.01
CA GLU A 92 11.50 -21.57 -26.82
C GLU A 92 11.44 -20.17 -26.21
N VAL A 93 10.44 -19.37 -26.61
CA VAL A 93 10.22 -18.05 -26.04
C VAL A 93 9.82 -18.13 -24.57
N GLU A 94 8.89 -19.03 -24.23
CA GLU A 94 8.46 -19.26 -22.85
C GLU A 94 9.60 -19.79 -21.97
N ASP A 95 10.41 -20.76 -22.44
CA ASP A 95 11.58 -21.25 -21.69
C ASP A 95 12.60 -20.12 -21.46
N ALA A 96 12.86 -19.27 -22.46
CA ALA A 96 13.75 -18.12 -22.33
C ALA A 96 13.27 -17.12 -21.25
N VAL A 97 11.96 -16.83 -21.23
CA VAL A 97 11.34 -15.91 -20.27
C VAL A 97 11.33 -16.51 -18.86
N GLU A 98 10.75 -17.71 -18.70
CA GLU A 98 10.50 -18.31 -17.39
C GLU A 98 11.79 -18.80 -16.71
N ARG A 99 12.68 -19.43 -17.48
CA ARG A 99 13.86 -20.10 -16.91
C ARG A 99 15.06 -19.18 -16.80
N TYR A 100 15.22 -18.24 -17.73
CA TYR A 100 16.38 -17.36 -17.81
C TYR A 100 16.06 -15.90 -17.45
N GLY A 101 14.80 -15.56 -17.18
CA GLY A 101 14.40 -14.20 -16.81
C GLY A 101 14.66 -13.19 -17.93
N MET A 102 14.46 -13.61 -19.18
CA MET A 102 14.67 -12.78 -20.35
C MET A 102 13.40 -12.00 -20.69
N SER A 103 13.58 -10.79 -21.20
CA SER A 103 12.55 -10.07 -21.96
C SER A 103 12.95 -10.02 -23.43
N PHE A 104 11.97 -9.79 -24.28
CA PHE A 104 12.21 -9.65 -25.71
C PHE A 104 11.31 -8.59 -26.33
N ASP A 105 11.78 -8.07 -27.46
CA ASP A 105 11.01 -7.23 -28.37
C ASP A 105 11.00 -7.87 -29.75
N LEU A 106 9.81 -8.04 -30.32
CA LEU A 106 9.65 -8.42 -31.71
C LEU A 106 9.81 -7.18 -32.60
N ARG A 107 10.87 -7.17 -33.41
CA ARG A 107 11.16 -6.10 -34.38
C ARG A 107 11.30 -6.68 -35.77
N GLU A 108 11.16 -5.83 -36.77
CA GLU A 108 11.36 -6.21 -38.17
C GLU A 108 12.54 -5.45 -38.75
N ILE A 109 13.42 -6.15 -39.45
CA ILE A 109 14.65 -5.57 -40.00
C ILE A 109 14.87 -6.00 -41.45
N HIS A 110 15.50 -5.12 -42.22
CA HIS A 110 15.93 -5.42 -43.59
C HIS A 110 17.19 -6.29 -43.58
N THR A 111 17.02 -7.58 -43.84
CA THR A 111 18.12 -8.56 -43.83
C THR A 111 19.18 -8.24 -44.89
N ASP A 112 18.76 -7.73 -46.04
CA ASP A 112 19.64 -7.34 -47.16
C ASP A 112 20.54 -6.14 -46.85
N ARG A 113 20.17 -5.34 -45.84
CA ARG A 113 20.92 -4.14 -45.44
C ARG A 113 21.91 -4.41 -44.31
N ILE A 114 21.69 -5.43 -43.49
CA ILE A 114 22.55 -5.76 -42.35
C ILE A 114 23.87 -6.39 -42.78
N LEU A 115 23.84 -7.19 -43.85
CA LEU A 115 25.02 -7.88 -44.37
C LEU A 115 25.92 -6.98 -45.22
N LYS A 116 25.49 -5.75 -45.52
CA LYS A 116 26.28 -4.79 -46.30
C LYS A 116 27.26 -4.06 -45.37
N PRO A 117 28.53 -3.83 -45.78
CA PRO A 117 29.47 -3.04 -45.00
C PRO A 117 28.88 -1.67 -44.69
N ILE A 118 28.90 -1.29 -43.41
CA ILE A 118 28.51 0.08 -43.00
C ILE A 118 29.51 1.03 -43.66
N PRO A 119 29.08 1.99 -44.50
CA PRO A 119 30.01 2.89 -45.17
C PRO A 119 30.87 3.66 -44.14
N HIS A 120 32.19 3.47 -44.19
CA HIS A 120 33.13 4.19 -43.36
C HIS A 120 33.56 5.49 -44.05
N SER A 121 32.90 6.59 -43.68
CA SER A 121 33.29 8.01 -43.81
C SER A 121 33.72 8.61 -45.17
N ASP A 122 33.47 9.92 -45.27
CA ASP A 122 33.94 10.92 -46.25
C ASP A 122 33.46 10.82 -47.70
N ALA A 123 32.93 9.68 -48.13
CA ALA A 123 32.07 9.62 -49.31
C ALA A 123 30.68 10.18 -48.94
N GLY A 124 30.63 11.51 -48.70
CA GLY A 124 29.43 12.22 -48.27
C GLY A 124 28.24 11.75 -49.09
N LEU A 125 27.19 11.28 -48.39
CA LEU A 125 25.92 10.74 -48.90
C LEU A 125 25.85 10.88 -50.42
N GLN A 126 26.58 10.02 -51.16
CA GLN A 126 26.45 10.05 -52.61
C GLN A 126 24.97 9.79 -52.80
N GLU A 127 24.30 10.66 -53.55
CA GLU A 127 22.91 10.48 -53.99
C GLU A 127 22.85 9.21 -54.85
N GLY A 128 23.11 8.06 -54.23
CA GLY A 128 22.82 6.76 -54.76
C GLY A 128 21.33 6.74 -55.00
N VAL A 129 20.95 6.07 -56.10
CA VAL A 129 19.56 5.89 -56.50
C VAL A 129 18.71 5.67 -55.24
N PRO A 130 17.73 6.55 -54.93
CA PRO A 130 16.89 6.42 -53.75
C PRO A 130 16.29 5.03 -53.76
N THR A 131 16.74 4.17 -52.84
CA THR A 131 16.21 2.81 -52.74
C THR A 131 14.94 2.94 -51.92
N PRO A 132 13.74 2.74 -52.53
CA PRO A 132 12.50 2.89 -51.79
C PRO A 132 12.46 1.91 -50.62
N PHE A 133 11.75 2.29 -49.56
CA PHE A 133 11.48 1.39 -48.43
C PHE A 133 10.59 0.25 -48.94
N ASP A 134 11.09 -0.99 -48.90
CA ASP A 134 10.35 -2.17 -49.36
C ASP A 134 9.93 -3.05 -48.16
N PRO A 135 8.66 -2.99 -47.73
CA PRO A 135 8.16 -3.80 -46.62
C PRO A 135 8.27 -5.31 -46.84
N ALA A 136 8.40 -5.79 -48.08
CA ALA A 136 8.49 -7.22 -48.38
C ALA A 136 9.84 -7.84 -47.97
N THR A 137 10.88 -7.02 -47.80
CA THR A 137 12.24 -7.46 -47.40
C THR A 137 12.45 -7.49 -45.88
N LEU A 138 11.44 -7.08 -45.12
CA LEU A 138 11.46 -7.11 -43.66
C LEU A 138 11.36 -8.55 -43.14
N ALA A 139 12.29 -8.95 -42.29
CA ALA A 139 12.23 -10.20 -41.56
C ALA A 139 12.05 -9.94 -40.05
N PRO A 140 11.24 -10.76 -39.35
CA PRO A 140 11.08 -10.66 -37.91
C PRO A 140 12.34 -11.10 -37.17
N VAL A 141 12.71 -10.37 -36.13
CA VAL A 141 13.81 -10.68 -35.22
C VAL A 141 13.37 -10.39 -33.79
N LEU A 142 13.65 -11.33 -32.90
CA LEU A 142 13.48 -11.15 -31.46
C LEU A 142 14.77 -10.57 -30.88
N LEU A 143 14.67 -9.38 -30.31
CA LEU A 143 15.75 -8.74 -29.58
C LEU A 143 15.68 -9.13 -28.12
N TRP A 144 16.59 -10.00 -27.70
CA TRP A 144 16.64 -10.53 -26.34
C TRP A 144 17.46 -9.64 -25.41
N GLN A 145 16.98 -9.45 -24.19
CA GLN A 145 17.72 -8.81 -23.11
C GLN A 145 17.31 -9.38 -21.74
N PRO A 146 18.17 -9.32 -20.72
CA PRO A 146 17.75 -9.67 -19.37
C PRO A 146 16.64 -8.73 -18.89
N LEU A 147 15.58 -9.24 -18.25
CA LEU A 147 14.47 -8.42 -17.74
C LEU A 147 14.94 -7.32 -16.80
N SER A 148 15.99 -7.61 -16.00
CA SER A 148 16.61 -6.63 -15.10
C SER A 148 17.28 -5.43 -15.80
N ARG A 149 17.58 -5.56 -17.09
CA ARG A 149 18.21 -4.52 -17.94
C ARG A 149 17.22 -3.88 -18.91
N ASP A 150 15.98 -4.34 -18.94
CA ASP A 150 14.95 -3.75 -19.79
C ASP A 150 14.65 -2.34 -19.30
N SER A 151 14.85 -1.34 -20.17
CA SER A 151 14.63 0.06 -19.81
C SER A 151 13.17 0.34 -19.45
N ARG A 152 12.22 -0.48 -19.91
CA ARG A 152 10.79 -0.35 -19.61
C ARG A 152 10.44 -0.80 -18.19
N VAL A 153 11.23 -1.71 -17.63
CA VAL A 153 11.12 -2.16 -16.23
C VAL A 153 12.07 -1.38 -15.32
N SER A 154 12.99 -0.62 -15.92
CA SER A 154 13.91 0.24 -15.19
C SER A 154 13.19 1.46 -14.63
N ILE A 155 13.26 1.60 -13.32
CA ILE A 155 12.77 2.75 -12.59
C ILE A 155 13.73 3.91 -12.82
N THR A 156 13.22 5.01 -13.40
CA THR A 156 14.03 6.20 -13.70
C THR A 156 13.76 7.34 -12.72
N THR A 157 14.77 8.16 -12.48
CA THR A 157 14.67 9.45 -11.79
C THR A 157 15.04 10.55 -12.77
N LEU A 158 14.25 11.62 -12.84
CA LEU A 158 14.48 12.71 -13.78
C LEU A 158 15.46 13.76 -13.26
N SER A 159 15.65 13.83 -11.93
CA SER A 159 16.56 14.79 -11.31
C SER A 159 17.29 14.20 -10.10
N ALA A 160 18.47 14.75 -9.79
CA ALA A 160 19.23 14.38 -8.61
C ALA A 160 18.50 14.73 -7.30
N GLN A 161 17.68 15.80 -7.30
CA GLN A 161 16.87 16.16 -6.13
C GLN A 161 15.78 15.13 -5.84
N GLU A 162 15.22 14.50 -6.89
CA GLU A 162 14.19 13.46 -6.75
C GLU A 162 14.73 12.25 -5.98
N ALA A 163 15.95 11.80 -6.28
CA ALA A 163 16.60 10.69 -5.57
C ALA A 163 16.76 10.97 -4.06
N PHE A 164 17.13 12.20 -3.69
CA PHE A 164 17.19 12.60 -2.27
C PHE A 164 15.80 12.60 -1.62
N GLY A 165 14.78 13.15 -2.31
CA GLY A 165 13.40 13.14 -1.83
C GLY A 165 12.85 11.73 -1.62
N ILE A 166 13.19 10.79 -2.51
CA ILE A 166 12.82 9.38 -2.40
C ILE A 166 13.41 8.77 -1.14
N TYR A 167 14.70 8.99 -0.91
CA TYR A 167 15.39 8.49 0.27
C TYR A 167 14.78 9.03 1.57
N VAL A 168 14.49 10.33 1.66
CA VAL A 168 13.85 10.94 2.84
C VAL A 168 12.44 10.37 3.05
N LYS A 169 11.64 10.25 1.98
CA LYS A 169 10.29 9.66 2.04
C LYS A 169 10.32 8.22 2.54
N ALA A 170 11.23 7.40 2.02
CA ALA A 170 11.40 6.02 2.48
C ALA A 170 11.85 5.97 3.96
N ALA A 171 12.78 6.83 4.39
CA ALA A 171 13.20 6.94 5.78
C ALA A 171 12.02 7.29 6.71
N LEU A 172 11.17 8.22 6.29
CA LEU A 172 9.97 8.61 7.04
C LEU A 172 8.97 7.46 7.16
N LEU A 173 8.70 6.73 6.07
CA LEU A 173 7.80 5.57 6.09
C LEU A 173 8.28 4.53 7.11
N VAL A 174 9.54 4.11 6.99
CA VAL A 174 10.14 3.12 7.89
C VAL A 174 10.14 3.62 9.31
N GLY A 175 10.47 4.90 9.50
CA GLY A 175 10.47 5.51 10.81
C GLY A 175 9.12 5.50 11.49
N VAL A 176 8.03 5.79 10.75
CA VAL A 176 6.66 5.70 11.26
C VAL A 176 6.31 4.26 11.61
N VAL A 177 6.65 3.29 10.74
CA VAL A 177 6.35 1.86 10.99
C VAL A 177 7.11 1.34 12.21
N LEU A 178 8.40 1.66 12.34
CA LEU A 178 9.23 1.29 13.50
C LEU A 178 8.79 1.99 14.79
N ALA A 179 8.33 3.24 14.70
CA ALA A 179 7.75 3.96 15.83
C ALA A 179 6.33 3.49 16.17
N GLY A 180 5.65 2.80 15.26
CA GLY A 180 4.27 2.32 15.40
C GLY A 180 3.98 1.63 16.74
N PRO A 181 4.74 0.59 17.15
CA PRO A 181 4.57 -0.06 18.45
C PRO A 181 4.64 0.90 19.63
N TRP A 182 5.55 1.87 19.60
CA TRP A 182 5.69 2.88 20.65
C TRP A 182 4.53 3.89 20.64
N ILE A 183 4.11 4.34 19.46
CA ILE A 183 2.97 5.26 19.30
C ILE A 183 1.69 4.59 19.81
N ILE A 184 1.46 3.33 19.44
CA ILE A 184 0.32 2.53 19.90
C ILE A 184 0.37 2.35 21.42
N TYR A 185 1.54 2.06 21.98
CA TYR A 185 1.72 1.99 23.43
C TYR A 185 1.29 3.29 24.14
N GLN A 186 1.72 4.45 23.63
CA GLN A 186 1.33 5.73 24.23
C GLN A 186 -0.14 6.08 24.01
N LEU A 187 -0.70 5.73 22.85
CA LEU A 187 -2.12 5.90 22.58
C LEU A 187 -2.97 5.11 23.59
N TRP A 188 -2.63 3.84 23.82
CA TRP A 188 -3.33 3.00 24.79
C TRP A 188 -3.10 3.44 26.23
N THR A 189 -1.90 3.93 26.58
CA THR A 189 -1.63 4.49 27.92
C THR A 189 -2.49 5.72 28.19
N PHE A 190 -2.63 6.60 27.20
CA PHE A 190 -3.51 7.76 27.27
C PHE A 190 -4.97 7.35 27.44
N VAL A 191 -5.44 6.37 26.64
CA VAL A 191 -6.79 5.81 26.79
C VAL A 191 -6.98 5.24 28.19
N ALA A 192 -6.03 4.45 28.70
CA ALA A 192 -6.08 3.88 30.06
C ALA A 192 -6.17 4.94 31.16
N ALA A 193 -5.60 6.12 30.97
CA ALA A 193 -5.69 7.21 31.93
C ALA A 193 -7.12 7.76 32.08
N GLY A 194 -7.92 7.72 31.01
CA GLY A 194 -9.34 8.10 31.01
C GLY A 194 -10.30 7.02 31.50
N LEU A 195 -9.85 5.78 31.66
CA LEU A 195 -10.68 4.62 32.04
C LEU A 195 -10.72 4.39 33.56
N TYR A 196 -11.81 3.76 34.03
CA TYR A 196 -11.91 3.36 35.43
C TYR A 196 -10.86 2.29 35.78
N PRO A 197 -10.35 2.23 37.03
CA PRO A 197 -9.30 1.29 37.42
C PRO A 197 -9.57 -0.18 37.10
N HIS A 198 -10.83 -0.61 37.16
CA HIS A 198 -11.23 -1.99 36.85
C HIS A 198 -11.27 -2.30 35.34
N GLU A 199 -11.32 -1.28 34.48
CA GLU A 199 -11.34 -1.42 33.02
C GLU A 199 -9.93 -1.40 32.41
N LYS A 200 -8.93 -0.91 33.15
CA LYS A 200 -7.53 -0.79 32.70
C LYS A 200 -6.90 -2.14 32.28
N HIS A 201 -7.39 -3.26 32.82
CA HIS A 201 -6.90 -4.58 32.42
C HIS A 201 -7.11 -4.86 30.93
N TRP A 202 -8.22 -4.40 30.35
CA TRP A 202 -8.52 -4.58 28.93
C TRP A 202 -7.50 -3.89 28.02
N VAL A 203 -6.97 -2.75 28.45
CA VAL A 203 -5.93 -2.04 27.71
C VAL A 203 -4.65 -2.88 27.58
N HIS A 204 -4.24 -3.55 28.65
CA HIS A 204 -3.05 -4.41 28.60
C HIS A 204 -3.24 -5.65 27.71
N LEU A 205 -4.47 -6.16 27.58
CA LEU A 205 -4.79 -7.24 26.66
C LEU A 205 -4.81 -6.78 25.20
N PHE A 206 -5.42 -5.62 24.93
CA PHE A 206 -5.57 -5.11 23.57
C PHE A 206 -4.30 -4.50 23.00
N LEU A 207 -3.38 -4.00 23.82
CA LEU A 207 -2.13 -3.39 23.36
C LEU A 207 -1.25 -4.30 22.47
N PRO A 208 -0.90 -5.54 22.87
CA PRO A 208 -0.10 -6.42 22.01
C PRO A 208 -0.87 -6.84 20.75
N ILE A 209 -2.19 -7.03 20.84
CA ILE A 209 -3.05 -7.34 19.70
C ILE A 209 -3.06 -6.17 18.71
N SER A 210 -3.23 -4.94 19.20
CA SER A 210 -3.20 -3.69 18.43
C SER A 210 -1.89 -3.53 17.66
N THR A 211 -0.77 -3.76 18.34
CA THR A 211 0.57 -3.66 17.73
C THR A 211 0.75 -4.74 16.65
N GLY A 212 0.37 -5.98 16.93
CA GLY A 212 0.40 -7.07 15.94
C GLY A 212 -0.48 -6.77 14.73
N LEU A 213 -1.69 -6.24 14.97
CA LEU A 213 -2.67 -5.92 13.94
C LEU A 213 -2.24 -4.73 13.07
N PHE A 214 -1.56 -3.74 13.65
CA PHE A 214 -0.96 -2.62 12.90
C PHE A 214 0.12 -3.13 11.95
N LEU A 215 1.06 -3.93 12.45
CA LEU A 215 2.14 -4.50 11.64
C LEU A 215 1.60 -5.47 10.58
N ALA A 216 0.57 -6.26 10.92
CA ALA A 216 -0.13 -7.11 9.96
C ALA A 216 -0.82 -6.30 8.87
N GLY A 217 -1.47 -5.18 9.19
CA GLY A 217 -2.07 -4.28 8.22
C GLY A 217 -1.03 -3.66 7.27
N VAL A 218 0.07 -3.14 7.83
CA VAL A 218 1.20 -2.62 7.04
C VAL A 218 1.78 -3.72 6.13
N GLY A 219 1.98 -4.93 6.67
CA GLY A 219 2.49 -6.07 5.93
C GLY A 219 1.54 -6.55 4.82
N LEU A 220 0.24 -6.64 5.08
CA LEU A 220 -0.77 -7.02 4.09
C LEU A 220 -0.78 -6.02 2.93
N ALA A 221 -0.74 -4.72 3.23
CA ALA A 221 -0.67 -3.69 2.21
C ALA A 221 0.58 -3.87 1.33
N PHE A 222 1.73 -4.09 1.97
CA PHE A 222 3.01 -4.19 1.28
C PHE A 222 3.14 -5.44 0.41
N PHE A 223 2.77 -6.62 0.93
CA PHE A 223 3.02 -7.90 0.29
C PHE A 223 1.90 -8.39 -0.62
N PHE A 224 0.68 -7.85 -0.49
CA PHE A 224 -0.47 -8.31 -1.27
C PHE A 224 -1.12 -7.17 -2.03
N VAL A 225 -1.52 -6.10 -1.33
CA VAL A 225 -2.36 -5.05 -1.93
C VAL A 225 -1.63 -4.30 -3.05
N PHE A 226 -0.34 -4.03 -2.90
CA PHE A 226 0.43 -3.36 -3.96
C PHE A 226 0.43 -4.12 -5.28
N ASP A 227 0.66 -5.43 -5.25
CA ASP A 227 0.70 -6.25 -6.47
C ASP A 227 -0.65 -6.21 -7.19
N PHE A 228 -1.76 -6.32 -6.46
CA PHE A 228 -3.10 -6.23 -7.04
C PHE A 228 -3.39 -4.85 -7.65
N VAL A 229 -3.10 -3.77 -6.93
CA VAL A 229 -3.35 -2.41 -7.43
C VAL A 229 -2.51 -2.11 -8.67
N LEU A 230 -1.23 -2.50 -8.68
CA LEU A 230 -0.34 -2.27 -9.81
C LEU A 230 -0.77 -3.06 -11.05
N GLN A 231 -1.09 -4.35 -10.90
CA GLN A 231 -1.58 -5.17 -12.02
C GLN A 231 -2.83 -4.55 -12.65
N TYR A 232 -3.76 -4.08 -11.81
CA TYR A 232 -4.95 -3.40 -12.29
C TYR A 232 -4.64 -2.09 -13.03
N LEU A 233 -3.80 -1.21 -12.46
CA LEU A 233 -3.45 0.06 -13.08
C LEU A 233 -2.76 -0.13 -14.44
N LEU A 234 -1.89 -1.14 -14.56
CA LEU A 234 -1.21 -1.45 -15.82
C LEU A 234 -2.18 -2.02 -16.86
N ALA A 235 -3.03 -2.97 -16.47
CA ALA A 235 -4.08 -3.51 -17.35
C ALA A 235 -5.05 -2.42 -17.83
N PHE A 236 -5.34 -1.42 -16.97
CA PHE A 236 -6.16 -0.28 -17.36
C PHE A 236 -5.47 0.64 -18.39
N ASN A 237 -4.15 0.84 -18.29
CA ASN A 237 -3.39 1.59 -19.29
C ASN A 237 -3.45 0.90 -20.66
N GLU A 238 -3.28 -0.42 -20.68
CA GLU A 238 -3.38 -1.23 -21.89
C GLU A 238 -4.77 -1.21 -22.50
N TRP A 239 -5.82 -1.29 -21.67
CA TRP A 239 -7.19 -1.16 -22.13
C TRP A 239 -7.47 0.20 -22.81
N LEU A 240 -6.78 1.27 -22.38
CA LEU A 240 -6.81 2.59 -23.03
C LEU A 240 -5.89 2.70 -24.25
N GLY A 241 -5.04 1.71 -24.52
CA GLY A 241 -4.02 1.74 -25.56
C GLY A 241 -2.84 2.67 -25.24
N LEU A 242 -2.58 2.91 -23.95
CA LEU A 242 -1.47 3.74 -23.48
C LEU A 242 -0.31 2.86 -22.99
N ASP A 243 0.92 3.29 -23.30
CA ASP A 243 2.11 2.66 -22.76
C ASP A 243 2.40 3.20 -21.35
N PRO A 244 2.46 2.35 -20.31
CA PRO A 244 2.73 2.80 -18.96
C PRO A 244 4.17 3.30 -18.83
N ASP A 245 4.35 4.47 -18.23
CA ASP A 245 5.67 5.04 -17.88
C ASP A 245 5.66 5.47 -16.40
N PRO A 246 5.70 4.52 -15.46
CA PRO A 246 5.51 4.82 -14.04
C PRO A 246 6.73 5.52 -13.45
N ARG A 247 6.46 6.64 -12.76
CA ARG A 247 7.48 7.40 -12.05
C ARG A 247 7.65 6.94 -10.62
N ILE A 248 8.91 6.85 -10.20
CA ILE A 248 9.24 6.41 -8.84
C ILE A 248 8.72 7.36 -7.76
N SER A 249 8.70 8.67 -8.02
CA SER A 249 8.23 9.66 -7.06
C SER A 249 6.72 9.59 -6.81
N GLU A 250 5.94 9.24 -7.84
CA GLU A 250 4.49 9.00 -7.76
C GLU A 250 4.22 7.68 -7.02
N TRP A 251 4.95 6.62 -7.39
CA TRP A 251 4.92 5.34 -6.68
C TRP A 251 5.22 5.50 -5.19
N LEU A 252 6.25 6.27 -4.82
CA LEU A 252 6.57 6.50 -3.40
C LEU A 252 5.50 7.27 -2.65
N GLY A 253 4.74 8.15 -3.31
CA GLY A 253 3.59 8.81 -2.69
C GLY A 253 2.54 7.78 -2.27
N PHE A 254 2.24 6.84 -3.16
CA PHE A 254 1.33 5.74 -2.88
C PHE A 254 1.87 4.81 -1.79
N VAL A 255 3.16 4.47 -1.85
CA VAL A 255 3.79 3.55 -0.90
C VAL A 255 3.95 4.15 0.50
N LEU A 256 4.03 5.47 0.61
CA LEU A 256 4.03 6.13 1.92
C LEU A 256 2.69 6.01 2.63
N ILE A 257 1.61 6.26 1.89
CA ILE A 257 0.29 6.48 2.46
C ILE A 257 -0.46 5.16 2.67
N LEU A 258 -0.42 4.27 1.67
CA LEU A 258 -1.23 3.05 1.66
C LEU A 258 -0.94 2.11 2.85
N PRO A 259 0.32 1.74 3.18
CA PRO A 259 0.59 0.81 4.27
C PRO A 259 0.23 1.39 5.64
N ILE A 260 0.43 2.70 5.83
CA ILE A 260 0.02 3.39 7.05
C ILE A 260 -1.51 3.39 7.15
N GLY A 261 -2.21 3.68 6.05
CA GLY A 261 -3.67 3.64 5.97
C GLY A 261 -4.23 2.26 6.33
N PHE A 262 -3.64 1.18 5.81
CA PHE A 262 -4.00 -0.18 6.20
C PHE A 262 -3.66 -0.50 7.65
N GLY A 263 -2.47 -0.14 8.13
CA GLY A 263 -2.09 -0.34 9.53
C GLY A 263 -3.05 0.32 10.51
N LEU A 264 -3.50 1.54 10.21
CA LEU A 264 -4.51 2.26 10.98
C LEU A 264 -5.91 1.67 10.80
N GLY A 265 -6.30 1.34 9.57
CA GLY A 265 -7.60 0.71 9.28
C GLY A 265 -7.77 -0.64 9.97
N PHE A 266 -6.68 -1.39 10.12
CA PHE A 266 -6.62 -2.63 10.89
C PHE A 266 -6.90 -2.42 12.38
N GLN A 267 -6.77 -1.21 12.93
CA GLN A 267 -7.18 -0.93 14.31
C GLN A 267 -8.69 -0.82 14.49
N LEU A 268 -9.44 -0.61 13.39
CA LEU A 268 -10.87 -0.35 13.44
C LEU A 268 -11.67 -1.45 14.17
N PRO A 269 -11.50 -2.76 13.89
CA PRO A 269 -12.22 -3.82 14.60
C PRO A 269 -11.92 -3.83 16.10
N LEU A 270 -10.65 -3.57 16.45
CA LEU A 270 -10.20 -3.58 17.84
C LEU A 270 -10.78 -2.39 18.62
N VAL A 271 -10.79 -1.21 18.00
CA VAL A 271 -11.39 0.00 18.59
C VAL A 271 -12.90 -0.19 18.78
N MET A 272 -13.60 -0.78 17.80
CA MET A 272 -15.03 -1.09 17.93
C MET A 272 -15.31 -2.03 19.11
N LEU A 273 -14.53 -3.12 19.23
CA LEU A 273 -14.64 -4.06 20.34
C LEU A 273 -14.37 -3.39 21.69
N PHE A 274 -13.32 -2.58 21.76
CA PHE A 274 -12.96 -1.87 22.99
C PHE A 274 -14.06 -0.91 23.44
N LEU A 275 -14.60 -0.11 22.52
CA LEU A 275 -15.66 0.86 22.81
C LEU A 275 -16.98 0.19 23.23
N GLU A 276 -17.29 -0.97 22.65
CA GLU A 276 -18.42 -1.81 23.09
C GLU A 276 -18.20 -2.36 24.51
N ARG A 277 -16.98 -2.83 24.80
CA ARG A 277 -16.66 -3.41 26.11
C ARG A 277 -16.72 -2.41 27.26
N VAL A 278 -16.29 -1.17 27.01
CA VAL A 278 -16.40 -0.04 27.96
C VAL A 278 -17.84 0.48 28.05
N GLY A 279 -18.70 0.13 27.08
CA GLY A 279 -20.12 0.54 27.05
C GLY A 279 -20.37 1.94 26.53
N ILE A 280 -19.46 2.48 25.70
CA ILE A 280 -19.64 3.76 25.03
C ILE A 280 -20.62 3.61 23.86
N PHE A 281 -20.58 2.47 23.17
CA PHE A 281 -21.43 2.14 22.03
C PHE A 281 -21.98 0.71 22.14
N ASP A 282 -23.23 0.51 21.73
CA ASP A 282 -23.81 -0.83 21.63
C ASP A 282 -23.60 -1.43 20.24
N VAL A 283 -23.67 -2.77 20.15
CA VAL A 283 -23.64 -3.49 18.86
C VAL A 283 -24.70 -2.97 17.90
N GLU A 284 -25.87 -2.59 18.41
CA GLU A 284 -26.95 -2.00 17.61
C GLU A 284 -26.59 -0.62 17.04
N THR A 285 -25.79 0.18 17.75
CA THR A 285 -25.33 1.48 17.26
C THR A 285 -24.42 1.32 16.04
N TYR A 286 -23.52 0.34 16.08
CA TYR A 286 -22.71 0.00 14.90
C TYR A 286 -23.59 -0.57 13.77
N ALA A 287 -24.48 -1.51 14.09
CA ALA A 287 -25.34 -2.13 13.07
C ALA A 287 -26.30 -1.15 12.38
N THR A 288 -26.71 -0.06 13.04
CA THR A 288 -27.54 1.00 12.44
C THR A 288 -26.70 2.05 11.72
N GLY A 289 -25.51 2.37 12.24
CA GLY A 289 -24.56 3.34 11.69
C GLY A 289 -23.72 2.85 10.49
N TRP A 290 -23.87 1.59 10.06
CA TRP A 290 -23.02 0.98 9.04
C TRP A 290 -22.93 1.77 7.73
N ARG A 291 -24.03 2.42 7.30
CA ARG A 291 -24.04 3.21 6.06
C ARG A 291 -23.10 4.41 6.15
N VAL A 292 -23.08 5.08 7.30
CA VAL A 292 -22.17 6.21 7.55
C VAL A 292 -20.74 5.71 7.60
N ALA A 293 -20.49 4.58 8.27
CA ALA A 293 -19.16 3.97 8.31
C ALA A 293 -18.64 3.62 6.91
N VAL A 294 -19.46 3.00 6.06
CA VAL A 294 -19.10 2.70 4.66
C VAL A 294 -18.79 3.98 3.88
N ILE A 295 -19.61 5.03 4.00
CA ILE A 295 -19.33 6.32 3.33
C ILE A 295 -18.01 6.91 3.81
N VAL A 296 -17.73 6.92 5.12
CA VAL A 296 -16.47 7.41 5.68
C VAL A 296 -15.29 6.59 5.16
N ILE A 297 -15.41 5.26 5.11
CA ILE A 297 -14.39 4.37 4.56
C ILE A 297 -14.12 4.70 3.08
N PHE A 298 -15.15 4.93 2.28
CA PHE A 298 -15.00 5.32 0.88
C PHE A 298 -14.36 6.70 0.72
N VAL A 299 -14.74 7.68 1.55
CA VAL A 299 -14.13 9.03 1.54
C VAL A 299 -12.65 8.96 1.93
N VAL A 300 -12.32 8.24 3.00
CA VAL A 300 -10.92 8.03 3.43
C VAL A 300 -10.16 7.31 2.33
N SER A 301 -10.74 6.27 1.72
CA SER A 301 -10.09 5.53 0.64
C SER A 301 -9.82 6.43 -0.56
N ALA A 302 -10.78 7.27 -0.95
CA ALA A 302 -10.62 8.23 -2.05
C ALA A 302 -9.52 9.27 -1.81
N ILE A 303 -9.21 9.59 -0.55
CA ILE A 303 -8.10 10.49 -0.20
C ILE A 303 -6.75 9.75 -0.28
N LEU A 304 -6.74 8.46 0.06
CA LEU A 304 -5.53 7.64 0.16
C LEU A 304 -5.11 6.98 -1.16
N THR A 305 -6.06 6.72 -2.07
CA THR A 305 -5.81 6.15 -3.40
C THR A 305 -5.86 7.23 -4.48
N PRO A 306 -5.23 6.98 -5.64
CA PRO A 306 -5.56 7.74 -6.85
C PRO A 306 -7.08 7.74 -7.11
N ALA A 307 -7.56 8.80 -7.78
CA ALA A 307 -8.98 9.06 -8.03
C ALA A 307 -9.58 8.18 -9.15
N ASP A 308 -9.28 6.88 -9.15
CA ASP A 308 -9.88 5.89 -10.02
C ASP A 308 -10.84 4.95 -9.25
N PRO A 309 -11.99 4.57 -9.82
CA PRO A 309 -13.02 3.83 -9.08
C PRO A 309 -12.57 2.47 -8.54
N TYR A 310 -11.64 1.79 -9.21
CA TYR A 310 -11.27 0.42 -8.87
C TYR A 310 -10.17 0.36 -7.81
N SER A 311 -9.14 1.20 -7.89
CA SER A 311 -8.15 1.33 -6.80
C SER A 311 -8.81 1.79 -5.51
N LEU A 312 -9.79 2.69 -5.62
CA LEU A 312 -10.65 3.07 -4.49
C LEU A 312 -11.35 1.84 -3.89
N LEU A 313 -11.96 0.99 -4.72
CA LEU A 313 -12.63 -0.22 -4.24
C LEU A 313 -11.65 -1.23 -3.62
N PHE A 314 -10.45 -1.37 -4.17
CA PHE A 314 -9.40 -2.26 -3.62
C PHE A 314 -8.95 -1.85 -2.22
N LEU A 315 -9.04 -0.56 -1.86
CA LEU A 315 -8.79 -0.09 -0.50
C LEU A 315 -10.05 -0.10 0.37
N ALA A 316 -11.17 0.39 -0.15
CA ALA A 316 -12.41 0.55 0.60
C ALA A 316 -13.03 -0.80 1.00
N LEU A 317 -12.94 -1.82 0.14
CA LEU A 317 -13.57 -3.11 0.38
C LEU A 317 -12.90 -3.88 1.54
N PRO A 318 -11.57 -4.01 1.63
CA PRO A 318 -10.91 -4.55 2.81
C PRO A 318 -11.27 -3.82 4.10
N LEU A 319 -11.34 -2.48 4.07
CA LEU A 319 -11.74 -1.68 5.23
C LEU A 319 -13.20 -1.91 5.63
N CYS A 320 -14.11 -2.04 4.66
CA CYS A 320 -15.50 -2.43 4.92
C CYS A 320 -15.56 -3.83 5.56
N VAL A 321 -14.78 -4.79 5.05
CA VAL A 321 -14.68 -6.14 5.63
C VAL A 321 -14.20 -6.09 7.07
N LEU A 322 -13.21 -5.24 7.38
CA LEU A 322 -12.76 -5.03 8.76
C LEU A 322 -13.86 -4.44 9.64
N TYR A 323 -14.63 -3.47 9.14
CA TYR A 323 -15.76 -2.91 9.87
C TYR A 323 -16.83 -3.95 10.21
N PHE A 324 -17.29 -4.71 9.22
CA PHE A 324 -18.27 -5.77 9.45
C PHE A 324 -17.69 -6.93 10.26
N GLY A 325 -16.41 -7.22 10.12
CA GLY A 325 -15.67 -8.17 10.95
C GLY A 325 -15.65 -7.73 12.41
N GLY A 326 -15.33 -6.47 12.68
CA GLY A 326 -15.40 -5.86 14.01
C GLY A 326 -16.80 -5.94 14.62
N LEU A 327 -17.82 -5.58 13.84
CA LEU A 327 -19.22 -5.75 14.25
C LEU A 327 -19.56 -7.21 14.59
N GLY A 328 -19.07 -8.16 13.80
CA GLY A 328 -19.23 -9.60 14.05
C GLY A 328 -18.55 -10.04 15.35
N ILE A 329 -17.32 -9.56 15.61
CA ILE A 329 -16.58 -9.85 16.85
C ILE A 329 -17.34 -9.32 18.06
N CYS A 330 -17.84 -8.07 18.03
CA CYS A 330 -18.66 -7.53 19.12
C CYS A 330 -19.92 -8.37 19.38
N ARG A 331 -20.51 -8.96 18.32
CA ARG A 331 -21.70 -9.81 18.45
C ARG A 331 -21.39 -11.20 19.03
N TRP A 332 -20.20 -11.74 18.77
CA TRP A 332 -19.76 -13.05 19.30
C TRP A 332 -19.21 -12.99 20.71
N PHE A 333 -18.65 -11.85 21.11
CA PHE A 333 -18.18 -11.59 22.48
C PHE A 333 -19.05 -10.52 23.14
N PRO A 334 -20.37 -10.75 23.31
CA PRO A 334 -21.25 -9.77 23.93
C PRO A 334 -20.84 -9.54 25.38
N ARG A 335 -20.97 -8.28 25.81
CA ARG A 335 -20.77 -7.89 27.21
C ARG A 335 -21.56 -8.78 28.18
N ASP A 336 -20.89 -9.22 29.26
CA ASP A 336 -21.50 -10.05 30.31
C ASP A 336 -22.76 -9.38 30.90
N ALA A 337 -23.90 -10.06 30.75
CA ALA A 337 -25.23 -9.55 31.13
C ALA A 337 -25.38 -9.18 32.62
N SER A 338 -24.48 -9.65 33.49
CA SER A 338 -24.48 -9.34 34.93
C SER A 338 -24.19 -7.87 35.26
N GLU A 339 -23.51 -7.13 34.38
CA GLU A 339 -23.32 -5.68 34.55
C GLU A 339 -24.56 -4.89 34.14
N ASN A 340 -25.33 -5.40 33.18
CA ASN A 340 -26.55 -4.76 32.68
C ASN A 340 -27.64 -4.71 33.77
N SER A 341 -27.71 -5.75 34.62
CA SER A 341 -28.59 -5.74 35.81
C SER A 341 -28.15 -4.75 36.89
N ARG A 342 -26.85 -4.46 37.03
CA ARG A 342 -26.35 -3.48 38.00
C ARG A 342 -26.61 -2.05 37.53
N SER A 343 -26.32 -1.71 36.28
CA SER A 343 -26.54 -0.36 35.74
C SER A 343 -28.02 0.03 35.71
N LEU A 344 -28.93 -0.91 35.41
CA LEU A 344 -30.38 -0.70 35.47
C LEU A 344 -30.91 -0.56 36.90
N SER A 345 -30.27 -1.20 37.89
CA SER A 345 -30.63 -1.03 39.31
C SER A 345 -30.19 0.34 39.84
N THR A 346 -29.04 0.84 39.43
CA THR A 346 -28.53 2.17 39.85
C THR A 346 -29.33 3.29 39.19
N ARG A 347 -29.80 3.13 37.94
CA ARG A 347 -30.69 4.10 37.28
C ARG A 347 -32.12 4.14 37.82
N LYS A 348 -32.58 3.11 38.56
CA LYS A 348 -33.88 3.11 39.25
C LYS A 348 -33.82 3.62 40.69
N ALA A 349 -32.61 3.83 41.23
CA ALA A 349 -32.38 4.28 42.60
C ALA A 349 -32.08 5.79 42.71
N THR A 350 -32.06 6.50 41.59
CA THR A 350 -31.99 7.96 41.47
C THR A 350 -33.26 8.45 40.81
#